data_AF-A0A838NI53-F1
#
_entry.id   AF-A0A838NI53-F1
#
_cell.length_a   1.000
_cell.length_b   1.000
_cell.length_c   1.000
_cell.angle_alpha   90.00
_cell.angle_beta   90.00
_cell.angle_gamma   90.00
#
_symmetry.space_group_name_H-M   'P 1'
#
loop_
_entity.id
_entity.type
_entity.pdbx_description
1 polymer ?
#
loop_
_entity_poly.entity_id
_entity_poly.type
_entity_poly.pdbx_seq_one_letter_code
_entity_poly.pdbx_strand_id
1 'polypeptide(L)' 'MDSSKGQFRIELTPEQKDKVRNATGKDAEAVELSVEELEERIAPRKGSKGIA' A
#
# COMPACT_ATOMS: atom_id res chain seq x y z
N MET A 1 -3.88 8.98 -22.15
CA MET A 1 -4.12 9.13 -20.70
C MET A 1 -2.82 8.77 -20.02
N ASP A 2 -2.24 9.70 -19.28
CA ASP A 2 -0.98 9.49 -18.57
C ASP A 2 -1.25 8.60 -17.35
N SER A 3 -1.08 7.28 -17.51
CA SER A 3 -1.37 6.27 -16.48
C SER A 3 -0.50 6.40 -15.23
N SER A 4 0.47 7.31 -15.24
CA SER A 4 1.42 7.56 -14.14
C SER A 4 0.84 8.49 -13.06
N LYS A 5 -0.19 9.29 -13.38
CA LYS A 5 -0.84 10.17 -12.40
C LYS A 5 -1.84 9.38 -11.58
N GLY A 6 -1.35 8.70 -10.54
CA GLY A 6 -2.22 7.97 -9.61
C GLY A 6 -1.60 6.71 -9.02
N GLN A 7 -0.43 6.28 -9.49
CA GLN A 7 0.26 5.10 -8.96
C GLN A 7 1.54 5.50 -8.22
N PHE A 8 1.71 4.96 -7.02
CA PHE A 8 2.90 5.06 -6.20
C PHE A 8 3.59 3.72 -6.11
N ARG A 9 4.87 3.69 -6.48
CA ARG A 9 5.73 2.51 -6.37
C ARG A 9 6.68 2.67 -5.19
N ILE A 10 6.70 1.68 -4.31
CA ILE A 10 7.60 1.61 -3.15
C ILE A 10 8.51 0.41 -3.34
N GLU A 11 9.80 0.65 -3.55
CA GLU A 11 10.79 -0.41 -3.59
C GLU A 11 10.93 -1.06 -2.21
N LEU A 12 10.92 -2.40 -2.19
CA LEU A 12 11.03 -3.16 -0.96
C LEU A 12 12.48 -3.25 -0.52
N THR A 13 12.72 -3.05 0.77
CA THR A 13 14.02 -3.39 1.36
C THR A 13 14.23 -4.90 1.38
N PRO A 14 15.46 -5.41 1.46
CA PRO A 14 15.72 -6.85 1.50
C PRO A 14 14.89 -7.60 2.55
N GLU A 15 14.80 -7.05 3.77
CA GLU A 15 13.99 -7.64 4.85
C GLU A 15 12.49 -7.70 4.50
N GLN A 16 11.97 -6.68 3.80
CA GLN A 16 10.57 -6.68 3.37
C GLN A 16 10.32 -7.68 2.25
N LYS A 17 11.26 -7.87 1.34
CA LYS A 17 11.18 -8.90 0.29
C LYS A 17 11.09 -10.30 0.91
N ASP A 18 11.92 -10.58 1.91
CA ASP A 18 11.87 -11.84 2.64
C ASP A 18 10.52 -12.05 3.33
N LYS A 19 9.96 -11.00 3.95
CA LYS A 19 8.61 -11.07 4.54
C LYS A 19 7.53 -11.38 3.50
N VAL A 20 7.57 -10.74 2.33
CA VAL A 20 6.61 -11.01 1.24
C VAL A 20 6.76 -12.45 0.74
N ARG A 21 7.99 -12.92 0.55
CA ARG A 21 8.26 -14.29 0.13
C ARG A 21 7.77 -15.31 1.15
N ASN A 22 8.02 -15.08 2.43
CA ASN A 22 7.54 -15.96 3.50
C ASN A 22 6.01 -15.99 3.60
N ALA A 23 5.33 -14.86 3.37
CA ALA A 23 3.88 -14.78 3.47
C ALA A 23 3.14 -15.29 2.21
N THR A 24 3.75 -15.15 1.03
CA THR A 24 3.07 -15.39 -0.26
C THR A 24 3.68 -16.47 -1.13
N GLY A 25 4.90 -16.92 -0.79
CA GLY A 25 5.70 -17.85 -1.59
C GLY A 25 6.30 -17.24 -2.86
N LYS A 26 6.18 -15.91 -3.07
CA LYS A 26 6.61 -15.21 -4.28
C LYS A 26 7.66 -14.16 -3.96
N ASP A 27 8.63 -14.01 -4.86
CA ASP A 27 9.57 -12.90 -4.83
C ASP A 27 8.88 -11.63 -5.36
N ALA A 28 9.11 -10.50 -4.68
CA ALA A 28 8.57 -9.20 -5.06
C ALA A 28 9.64 -8.12 -4.89
N GLU A 29 9.71 -7.20 -5.85
CA GLU A 29 10.70 -6.13 -5.86
C GLU A 29 10.17 -4.81 -5.29
N ALA A 30 8.88 -4.55 -5.52
CA ALA A 30 8.21 -3.34 -5.11
C ALA A 30 6.73 -3.61 -4.85
N VAL A 31 6.09 -2.70 -4.14
CA VAL A 31 4.64 -2.63 -4.01
C VAL A 31 4.16 -1.41 -4.78
N GLU A 32 3.19 -1.60 -5.66
CA GLU A 32 2.52 -0.53 -6.39
C GLU A 32 1.12 -0.34 -5.81
N LEU A 33 0.79 0.89 -5.47
CA LEU A 33 -0.49 1.28 -4.88
C LEU A 33 -1.06 2.46 -5.64
N SER A 34 -2.38 2.54 -5.77
CA SER A 34 -3.03 3.75 -6.25
C SER A 34 -3.13 4.81 -5.14
N VAL A 35 -3.30 6.08 -5.52
CA VAL A 35 -3.57 7.18 -4.57
C VAL A 35 -4.81 6.85 -3.73
N GLU A 36 -5.85 6.33 -4.36
CA GLU A 36 -7.11 5.97 -3.71
C GLU A 36 -6.91 4.89 -2.64
N GLU A 37 -6.10 3.85 -2.94
CA GLU A 37 -5.74 2.81 -1.96
C GLU A 37 -4.95 3.37 -0.77
N LEU A 38 -4.08 4.36 -1.01
CA LEU A 38 -3.35 5.05 0.06
C LEU A 38 -4.29 5.89 0.93
N GLU A 39 -5.21 6.64 0.31
CA GLU A 39 -6.19 7.46 1.01
C GLU A 39 -7.12 6.62 1.90
N GLU A 40 -7.56 5.44 1.45
CA GLU A 40 -8.37 4.52 2.26
C GLU A 40 -7.65 4.05 3.55
N ARG A 41 -6.33 3.91 3.50
CA ARG A 41 -5.52 3.48 4.67
C ARG A 41 -5.23 4.61 5.65
N ILE A 42 -5.13 5.84 5.15
CA ILE A 42 -4.83 7.04 5.96
C ILE A 42 -6.10 7.67 6.52
N ALA A 43 -7.23 7.54 5.82
CA ALA A 43 -8.49 8.08 6.27
C ALA A 43 -8.81 7.52 7.67
N PRO A 44 -9.02 8.39 8.68
CA PRO A 44 -9.56 7.92 9.95
C PRO A 44 -10.85 7.19 9.62
N ARG A 45 -10.92 5.89 9.98
CA ARG A 45 -12.05 5.00 9.69
C ARG A 45 -13.33 5.83 9.79
N LYS A 46 -14.07 5.96 8.68
CA LYS A 46 -15.34 6.70 8.53
C LYS A 46 -16.41 6.22 9.54
N GLY A 47 -16.17 6.39 10.83
CA GLY A 47 -16.82 5.64 11.89
C GLY A 47 -16.53 6.11 13.32
N SER A 48 -15.53 6.97 13.55
CA SER A 48 -15.46 7.73 14.82
C SER A 48 -16.47 8.88 14.79
N LYS A 49 -17.77 8.56 14.66
CA LYS A 49 -18.83 9.49 15.08
C LYS A 49 -18.56 9.81 16.56
N GLY A 50 -18.58 11.09 16.86
CA GLY A 50 -18.12 11.65 18.14
C GLY A 50 -18.63 10.88 19.36
N ILE A 51 -17.74 10.74 20.33
CA ILE A 51 -18.19 10.62 21.71
C ILE A 51 -18.88 11.94 22.06
N ALA A 52 -20.16 11.83 22.42
CA ALA A 52 -20.97 12.92 22.96
C ALA A 52 -20.41 13.39 24.30
#